data_AF-A0A9E4RMH5-F1
#
_entry.id   AF-A0A9E4RMH5-F1
#
_cell.length_a   1.000
_cell.length_b   1.000
_cell.length_c   1.000
_cell.angle_alpha   90.00
_cell.angle_beta   90.00
_cell.angle_gamma   90.00
#
_symmetry.space_group_name_H-M   'P 1'
#
loop_
_entity.id
_entity.type
_entity.pdbx_description
1 polymer ?
#
loop_
_entity_poly.entity_id
_entity_poly.type
_entity_poly.pdbx_seq_one_letter_code
_entity_poly.pdbx_strand_id
1 'polypeptide(L)' 'RVIGVSINGDHRAYSLNMLSRHEIVNDTVGGVPVAVTW' A
#
# COMPACT_ATOMS: atom_id res chain seq x y z
N ARG A 1 -5.25 11.67 3.63
CA ARG A 1 -4.63 11.48 2.30
C ARG A 1 -4.35 9.98 2.12
N VAL A 2 -4.26 9.48 0.89
CA VAL A 2 -4.10 8.04 0.61
C VAL A 2 -3.05 7.80 -0.47
N ILE A 3 -2.41 6.64 -0.42
CA ILE A 3 -1.63 6.08 -1.53
C ILE A 3 -2.47 4.97 -2.16
N GLY A 4 -2.75 5.07 -3.46
CA GLY A 4 -3.43 4.02 -4.22
C GLY A 4 -2.44 3.15 -4.97
N VAL A 5 -2.61 1.83 -4.91
CA VAL A 5 -1.80 0.85 -5.67
C VAL A 5 -2.75 0.03 -6.53
N SER A 6 -2.40 -0.11 -7.81
CA SER A 6 -3.18 -0.87 -8.80
C SER A 6 -2.25 -1.74 -9.61
N ILE A 7 -2.29 -3.06 -9.38
CA ILE A 7 -1.42 -4.04 -10.05
C ILE A 7 -2.26 -5.25 -10.47
N ASN A 8 -2.16 -5.66 -11.74
CA ASN A 8 -2.87 -6.83 -12.29
C ASN A 8 -4.40 -6.84 -12.02
N GLY A 9 -5.05 -5.67 -11.95
CA GLY A 9 -6.47 -5.53 -11.64
C GLY A 9 -6.85 -5.64 -10.15
N ASP A 10 -5.87 -5.84 -9.25
CA ASP A 10 -6.06 -5.68 -7.80
C ASP A 10 -5.80 -4.22 -7.42
N HIS A 11 -6.75 -3.64 -6.69
CA HIS A 11 -6.75 -2.23 -6.31
C HIS A 11 -6.79 -2.11 -4.79
N ARG A 12 -5.76 -1.48 -4.22
CA ARG A 12 -5.59 -1.26 -2.77
C ARG A 12 -5.39 0.22 -2.48
N ALA A 13 -5.87 0.65 -1.31
CA ALA A 13 -5.67 2.00 -0.81
C ALA A 13 -5.09 1.97 0.59
N TYR A 14 -3.99 2.69 0.80
CA TYR A 14 -3.27 2.77 2.07
C TYR A 14 -3.44 4.18 2.66
N SER A 15 -3.94 4.24 3.90
CA SER A 15 -4.13 5.49 4.61
C SER A 15 -2.80 6.06 5.05
N LEU A 16 -2.52 7.30 4.67
CA LEU A 16 -1.30 8.00 5.12
C LEU A 16 -1.29 8.19 6.63
N ASN A 17 -2.45 8.38 7.28
CA ASN A 17 -2.51 8.47 8.74
C ASN A 17 -2.11 7.16 9.44
N MET A 18 -2.30 6.02 8.77
CA MET A 18 -1.87 4.71 9.27
C MET A 18 -0.36 4.53 9.07
N LEU A 19 0.13 4.86 7.87
CA LEU A 19 1.55 4.76 7.53
C LEU A 19 2.42 5.73 8.33
N SER A 20 1.94 6.93 8.66
CA SER A 20 2.68 7.83 9.57
C SER A 20 2.88 7.26 10.98
N ARG A 21 2.14 6.21 11.37
CA ARG A 21 2.37 5.46 12.63
C ARG A 21 3.14 4.16 12.42
N HIS A 22 2.98 3.53 11.26
CA HIS A 22 3.59 2.27 10.89
C HIS A 22 4.30 2.48 9.56
N GLU A 23 5.43 3.19 9.60
CA GLU A 23 6.16 3.83 8.48
C GLU A 23 6.32 2.99 7.20
N ILE A 24 6.16 1.66 7.31
CA ILE A 24 6.16 0.74 6.20
C ILE A 24 5.10 -0.37 6.38
N VAL A 25 4.47 -0.75 5.27
CA VAL A 25 3.58 -1.92 5.16
C VAL A 25 4.10 -2.83 4.05
N ASN A 26 4.41 -4.08 4.39
CA ASN A 26 4.68 -5.13 3.40
C ASN A 26 3.36 -5.82 3.03
N ASP A 27 3.04 -5.86 1.75
CA ASP A 27 1.80 -6.44 1.23
C ASP A 27 2.06 -7.19 -0.07
N THR A 28 1.07 -7.90 -0.59
CA THR A 28 1.07 -8.49 -1.92
C THR A 28 -0.17 -8.03 -2.67
N VAL A 29 0.03 -7.26 -3.74
CA VAL A 29 -1.05 -6.68 -4.55
C VAL A 29 -0.97 -7.26 -5.95
N GLY A 30 -2.06 -7.88 -6.42
CA GLY A 30 -2.07 -8.50 -7.74
C GLY A 30 -1.00 -9.58 -7.93
N GLY A 31 -0.62 -10.27 -6.85
CA GLY A 31 0.44 -11.29 -6.83
C GLY A 31 1.87 -10.75 -6.77
N VAL A 32 2.07 -9.44 -6.70
CA VAL A 32 3.39 -8.81 -6.61
C VAL A 32 3.66 -8.37 -5.16
N PRO A 33 4.77 -8.82 -4.53
CA PRO A 33 5.15 -8.33 -3.21
C PRO A 33 5.59 -6.87 -3.29
N VAL A 34 5.04 -6.04 -2.40
CA VAL A 34 5.30 -4.59 -2.35
C VAL A 34 5.58 -4.13 -0.93
N ALA A 35 6.38 -3.08 -0.81
CA ALA A 35 6.57 -2.33 0.42
C ALA A 35 6.04 -0.91 0.22
N VAL A 36 5.00 -0.54 0.96
CA VAL A 36 4.34 0.78 0.89
C VAL A 36 4.83 1.64 2.05
N THR A 37 5.33 2.84 1.75
CA THR A 37 5.88 3.81 2.73
C THR A 37 5.42 5.23 2.39
N TRP A 38 5.58 6.17 3.33
CA TRP A 38 5.11 7.57 3.25
C TRP A 38 6.24 8.56 3.52
#